data_AF-Q8GL60-F1
#
_entry.id   AF-Q8GL60-F1
#
_cell.length_a   1.000
_cell.length_b   1.000
_cell.length_c   1.000
_cell.angle_alpha   90.00
_cell.angle_beta   90.00
_cell.angle_gamma   90.00
#
_symmetry.space_group_name_H-M   'P 1'
#
loop_
_entity.id
_entity.type
_entity.pdbx_description
1 polymer ?
#
loop_
_entity_poly.entity_id
_entity_poly.type
_entity_poly.pdbx_seq_one_letter_code
_entity_poly.pdbx_strand_id
1 'polypeptide(L)'
;MKRIAVDLAKSVYQVAESVRSGQVVQRKRLNREAFRRYIQEQAEPVEWVMEACGTAHYWGRVAQALGHQVRLLHPRYVRPYRRRNKTDRNDCDAMLEATRCTDIHPVPVKSHDQQQLQQLHGLRETWKKSRTQRINLLRGLLREAGIEAPASTAAFIRAASERVDQPELAPLSRLLHIVLAEINLYEQCMAECEQQLKRWHADDDIVRKLDEVSGIGLLTASALTAAVGRPERFASGRQLSAWLGMTPREFSSGERRKLGHISRQGNVYVRTLLIHGSRAALLAAQRCQARTPEKADATATLGRGNGGAHRPQQGSGSPGQQTGADLLGRVVP
;
A
#
# COMPACT_ATOMS: atom_id res chain seq x y z
N MET A 1 12.47 -30.06 8.95
CA MET A 1 12.22 -29.66 7.56
C MET A 1 13.43 -28.88 7.04
N LYS A 2 13.95 -29.24 5.87
CA LYS A 2 15.05 -28.54 5.20
C LYS A 2 14.59 -27.14 4.76
N ARG A 3 15.44 -26.11 4.95
CA ARG A 3 15.21 -24.75 4.47
C ARG A 3 16.16 -24.43 3.34
N ILE A 4 15.65 -23.77 2.30
CA ILE A 4 16.45 -23.34 1.16
C ILE A 4 16.19 -21.85 0.94
N ALA A 5 17.18 -21.02 1.23
CA ALA A 5 17.13 -19.61 0.90
C ALA A 5 17.63 -19.37 -0.53
N VAL A 6 16.95 -18.47 -1.23
CA VAL A 6 17.36 -18.08 -2.58
C VAL A 6 17.26 -16.57 -2.77
N ASP A 7 18.37 -15.97 -3.20
CA ASP A 7 18.39 -14.61 -3.72
C ASP A 7 18.09 -14.62 -5.22
N LEU A 8 17.02 -13.92 -5.60
CA LEU A 8 16.45 -13.95 -6.95
C LEU A 8 16.96 -12.75 -7.75
N ALA A 9 18.00 -12.94 -8.56
CA ALA A 9 18.45 -11.93 -9.52
C ALA A 9 17.91 -12.19 -10.94
N LYS A 10 18.23 -11.28 -11.87
CA LYS A 10 17.70 -11.31 -13.26
C LYS A 10 18.05 -12.60 -14.00
N SER A 11 19.30 -13.05 -13.92
CA SER A 11 19.83 -14.21 -14.65
C SER A 11 20.45 -15.28 -13.76
N VAL A 12 20.67 -14.96 -12.48
CA VAL A 12 21.41 -15.78 -11.52
C VAL A 12 20.60 -15.92 -10.25
N TYR A 13 20.57 -17.13 -9.70
CA TYR A 13 19.84 -17.49 -8.50
C TYR A 13 20.86 -18.07 -7.52
N GLN A 14 21.18 -17.30 -6.47
CA GLN A 14 22.09 -17.77 -5.43
C GLN A 14 21.27 -18.55 -4.41
N VAL A 15 21.67 -19.80 -4.16
CA VAL A 15 20.96 -20.72 -3.25
C VAL A 15 21.83 -21.04 -2.05
N ALA A 16 21.22 -21.16 -0.87
CA ALA A 16 21.80 -21.64 0.35
C ALA A 16 20.87 -22.66 1.03
N GLU A 17 21.38 -23.87 1.26
CA GLU A 17 20.63 -24.96 1.89
C GLU A 17 20.99 -25.09 3.36
N SER A 18 19.99 -25.18 4.22
CA SER A 18 20.15 -25.35 5.66
C SER A 18 19.26 -26.48 6.15
N VAL A 19 19.89 -27.54 6.66
CA VAL A 19 19.19 -28.72 7.21
C VAL A 19 18.85 -28.50 8.68
N ARG A 20 19.70 -27.77 9.42
CA ARG A 20 19.50 -27.35 10.80
C ARG A 20 19.73 -25.85 10.91
N SER A 21 18.95 -25.18 11.76
CA SER A 21 18.95 -23.72 11.92
C SER A 21 20.36 -23.13 12.01
N GLY A 22 20.70 -22.23 11.09
CA GLY A 22 21.97 -21.49 11.11
C GLY A 22 23.18 -22.20 10.49
N GLN A 23 23.06 -23.49 10.14
CA GLN A 23 24.14 -24.21 9.45
C GLN A 23 23.80 -24.36 7.96
N VAL A 24 24.60 -23.71 7.11
CA VAL A 24 24.52 -23.90 5.66
C VAL A 24 25.36 -25.10 5.28
N VAL A 25 24.74 -26.09 4.64
CA VAL A 25 25.39 -27.33 4.20
C VAL A 25 25.78 -27.31 2.72
N GLN A 26 25.07 -26.53 1.91
CA GLN A 26 25.32 -26.46 0.47
C GLN A 26 24.97 -25.08 -0.08
N ARG A 27 25.69 -24.67 -1.12
CA ARG A 27 25.41 -23.47 -1.91
C ARG A 27 25.45 -23.79 -3.39
N LYS A 28 24.57 -23.15 -4.15
CA LYS A 28 24.54 -23.27 -5.61
C LYS A 28 24.35 -21.90 -6.23
N ARG A 29 24.83 -21.75 -7.46
CA ARG A 29 24.57 -20.59 -8.30
C ARG A 29 23.93 -21.11 -9.57
N LEU A 30 22.64 -20.85 -9.74
CA LEU A 30 21.81 -21.47 -10.77
C LEU A 30 21.35 -20.41 -11.77
N ASN A 31 21.17 -20.80 -13.03
CA ASN A 31 20.39 -20.00 -13.97
C ASN A 31 18.89 -20.32 -13.79
N ARG A 32 18.01 -19.65 -14.54
CA ARG A 32 16.56 -19.80 -14.43
C ARG A 32 16.07 -21.24 -14.63
N GLU A 33 16.60 -21.94 -15.64
CA GLU A 33 16.20 -23.31 -15.97
C GLU A 33 16.69 -24.30 -14.93
N ALA A 34 17.97 -24.19 -14.54
CA ALA A 34 18.57 -25.00 -13.50
C ALA A 34 17.87 -24.77 -12.16
N PHE A 35 17.45 -23.55 -11.84
CA PHE A 35 16.68 -23.27 -10.62
C PHE A 35 15.31 -23.94 -10.65
N ARG A 36 14.57 -23.87 -11.78
CA ARG A 36 13.31 -24.61 -11.92
C ARG A 36 13.51 -26.11 -11.69
N ARG A 37 14.49 -26.70 -12.38
CA ARG A 37 14.81 -28.12 -12.26
C ARG A 37 15.17 -28.48 -10.82
N TYR A 38 15.98 -27.64 -10.19
CA TYR A 38 16.38 -27.82 -8.80
C TYR A 38 15.21 -27.78 -7.81
N ILE A 39 14.15 -27.00 -8.08
CA ILE A 39 12.90 -27.09 -7.31
C ILE A 39 12.21 -28.44 -7.56
N GLN A 40 12.07 -28.85 -8.82
CA GLN A 40 11.39 -30.09 -9.21
C GLN A 40 12.08 -31.37 -8.68
N GLU A 41 13.39 -31.34 -8.54
CA GLU A 41 14.20 -32.48 -8.09
C GLU A 41 14.24 -32.63 -6.56
N GLN A 42 13.60 -31.74 -5.77
CA GLN A 42 13.53 -31.94 -4.32
C GLN A 42 12.61 -33.13 -3.99
N ALA A 43 13.20 -34.22 -3.50
CA ALA A 43 12.49 -35.46 -3.18
C ALA A 43 11.49 -35.32 -2.00
N GLU A 44 11.76 -34.43 -1.06
CA GLU A 44 10.91 -34.18 0.11
C GLU A 44 10.43 -32.72 0.15
N PRO A 45 9.29 -32.42 0.79
CA PRO A 45 8.86 -31.05 1.02
C PRO A 45 9.92 -30.21 1.75
N VAL A 46 10.32 -29.10 1.13
CA VAL A 46 11.25 -28.10 1.71
C VAL A 46 10.54 -26.78 1.98
N GLU A 47 11.12 -25.97 2.86
CA GLU A 47 10.70 -24.58 3.05
C GLU A 47 11.61 -23.64 2.24
N TRP A 48 11.05 -23.04 1.20
CA TRP A 48 11.72 -22.04 0.37
C TRP A 48 11.64 -20.66 1.02
N VAL A 49 12.79 -20.03 1.24
CA VAL A 49 12.90 -18.70 1.82
C VAL A 49 13.37 -17.73 0.74
N MET A 50 12.60 -16.66 0.52
CA MET A 50 12.89 -15.66 -0.50
C MET A 50 12.59 -14.27 0.05
N GLU A 51 13.31 -13.26 -0.40
CA GLU A 51 12.85 -11.88 -0.22
C GLU A 51 11.60 -11.64 -1.09
N ALA A 52 10.61 -10.94 -0.53
CA ALA A 52 9.41 -10.56 -1.24
C ALA A 52 9.78 -9.54 -2.34
N CYS A 53 9.90 -10.03 -3.58
CA CYS A 53 10.17 -9.24 -4.77
C CYS A 53 9.21 -9.62 -5.91
N GLY A 54 9.30 -8.91 -7.05
CA GLY A 54 8.37 -9.11 -8.17
C GLY A 54 8.34 -10.56 -8.70
N THR A 55 9.50 -11.23 -8.77
CA THR A 55 9.64 -12.61 -9.25
C THR A 55 9.40 -13.67 -8.17
N ALA A 56 9.48 -13.31 -6.89
CA ALA A 56 9.30 -14.24 -5.77
C ALA A 56 7.89 -14.86 -5.74
N HIS A 57 6.86 -14.11 -6.15
CA HIS A 57 5.51 -14.66 -6.22
C HIS A 57 5.38 -15.77 -7.28
N TYR A 58 6.04 -15.61 -8.43
CA TYR A 58 6.06 -16.63 -9.47
C TYR A 58 6.72 -17.92 -8.97
N TRP A 59 7.94 -17.81 -8.43
CA TRP A 59 8.68 -18.96 -7.92
C TRP A 59 8.02 -19.58 -6.70
N GLY A 60 7.39 -18.76 -5.86
CA GLY A 60 6.57 -19.22 -4.74
C GLY A 60 5.43 -20.12 -5.21
N ARG A 61 4.68 -19.71 -6.24
CA ARG A 61 3.62 -20.55 -6.81
C ARG A 61 4.16 -21.83 -7.43
N VAL A 62 5.28 -21.77 -8.16
CA VAL A 62 5.94 -22.96 -8.73
C VAL A 62 6.31 -23.96 -7.63
N ALA A 63 6.91 -23.49 -6.54
CA ALA A 63 7.27 -24.34 -5.41
C ALA A 63 6.05 -24.90 -4.66
N GLN A 64 5.02 -24.07 -4.43
CA GLN A 64 3.78 -24.50 -3.77
C GLN A 64 3.02 -25.57 -4.59
N ALA A 65 3.02 -25.46 -5.92
CA ALA A 65 2.40 -26.45 -6.81
C ALA A 65 3.06 -27.84 -6.72
N LEU A 66 4.30 -27.91 -6.23
CA LEU A 66 5.04 -29.15 -6.00
C LEU A 66 4.98 -29.60 -4.53
N GLY A 67 4.08 -29.01 -3.72
CA GLY A 67 3.89 -29.38 -2.31
C GLY A 67 4.92 -28.78 -1.34
N HIS A 68 5.75 -27.85 -1.79
CA HIS A 68 6.70 -27.18 -0.90
C HIS A 68 6.05 -26.03 -0.10
N GLN A 69 6.67 -25.70 1.03
CA GLN A 69 6.31 -24.49 1.79
C GLN A 69 7.13 -23.31 1.28
N VAL A 70 6.54 -22.12 1.34
CA VAL A 70 7.20 -20.88 0.89
C VAL A 70 7.03 -19.81 1.95
N ARG A 71 8.16 -19.21 2.34
CA ARG A 71 8.24 -18.08 3.26
C ARG A 71 8.86 -16.89 2.54
N LEU A 72 8.01 -15.94 2.13
CA LEU A 72 8.49 -14.67 1.58
C LEU A 72 8.73 -13.68 2.73
N LEU A 73 9.95 -13.16 2.85
CA LEU A 73 10.30 -12.20 3.89
C LEU A 73 10.33 -10.79 3.31
N HIS A 74 9.76 -9.82 4.02
CA HIS A 74 9.86 -8.43 3.60
C HIS A 74 11.32 -7.95 3.73
N PRO A 75 11.94 -7.33 2.70
CA PRO A 75 13.38 -6.99 2.71
C PRO A 75 13.81 -6.14 3.91
N ARG A 76 12.94 -5.25 4.39
CA ARG A 76 13.20 -4.44 5.60
C ARG A 76 13.43 -5.26 6.86
N TYR A 77 12.78 -6.42 6.99
CA TYR A 77 12.96 -7.31 8.14
C TYR A 77 14.15 -8.26 7.96
N VAL A 78 14.61 -8.49 6.72
CA VAL A 78 15.84 -9.26 6.45
C VAL A 78 17.08 -8.40 6.67
N ARG A 79 17.02 -7.11 6.32
CA ARG A 79 18.16 -6.17 6.39
C ARG A 79 18.95 -6.20 7.71
N PRO A 80 18.35 -6.24 8.92
CA PRO A 80 19.10 -6.29 10.18
C PRO A 80 19.95 -7.55 10.36
N TYR A 81 19.64 -8.65 9.67
CA TYR A 81 20.34 -9.92 9.77
C TYR A 81 21.52 -10.04 8.78
N ARG A 82 21.68 -9.08 7.86
CA ARG A 82 22.78 -9.05 6.90
C ARG A 82 24.09 -8.73 7.61
N ARG A 83 25.05 -9.64 7.54
CA ARG A 83 26.40 -9.46 8.07
C ARG A 83 27.34 -8.89 6.99
N ARG A 84 28.22 -7.98 7.38
CA ARG A 84 29.28 -7.40 6.52
C ARG A 84 28.71 -6.79 5.22
N ASN A 85 29.51 -6.84 4.15
CA ASN A 85 29.18 -6.27 2.84
C ASN A 85 28.03 -7.01 2.16
N LYS A 86 27.27 -6.29 1.33
CA LYS A 86 26.20 -6.88 0.53
C LYS A 86 26.78 -7.81 -0.55
N THR A 87 26.37 -9.07 -0.51
CA THR A 87 26.61 -10.08 -1.55
C THR A 87 25.42 -11.03 -1.60
N ASP A 88 25.15 -11.64 -2.75
CA ASP A 88 24.04 -12.60 -2.92
C ASP A 88 24.12 -13.76 -1.89
N ARG A 89 25.34 -14.17 -1.52
CA ARG A 89 25.59 -15.19 -0.48
C ARG A 89 25.16 -14.70 0.90
N ASN A 90 25.57 -13.49 1.27
CA ASN A 90 25.21 -12.90 2.56
C ASN A 90 23.71 -12.58 2.63
N ASP A 91 23.06 -12.29 1.50
CA ASP A 91 21.61 -12.11 1.42
C ASP A 91 20.87 -13.42 1.73
N CYS A 92 21.33 -14.55 1.18
CA CYS A 92 20.79 -15.86 1.53
C CYS A 92 20.97 -16.20 3.02
N ASP A 93 22.15 -15.92 3.57
CA ASP A 93 22.44 -16.18 4.98
C ASP A 93 21.59 -15.29 5.91
N ALA A 94 21.39 -14.03 5.54
CA ALA A 94 20.50 -13.11 6.25
C ALA A 94 19.05 -13.60 6.25
N MET A 95 18.56 -14.12 5.12
CA MET A 95 17.23 -14.70 5.03
C MET A 95 17.08 -15.93 5.93
N LEU A 96 18.05 -16.86 5.90
CA LEU A 96 18.04 -18.03 6.78
C LEU A 96 18.03 -17.62 8.26
N GLU A 97 18.87 -16.65 8.64
CA GLU A 97 18.90 -16.16 10.03
C GLU A 97 17.59 -15.46 10.40
N ALA A 98 17.03 -14.63 9.52
CA ALA A 98 15.76 -13.95 9.74
C ALA A 98 14.60 -14.94 9.96
N THR A 99 14.61 -16.12 9.31
CA THR A 99 13.56 -17.13 9.54
C THR A 99 13.48 -17.65 10.98
N ARG A 100 14.53 -17.45 11.77
CA ARG A 100 14.56 -17.83 13.20
C ARG A 100 13.72 -16.89 14.06
N CYS A 101 13.47 -15.68 13.59
CA CYS A 101 12.61 -14.72 14.26
C CYS A 101 11.14 -15.05 13.96
N THR A 102 10.44 -15.59 14.96
CA THR A 102 9.03 -15.98 14.86
C THR A 102 8.08 -14.79 14.69
N ASP A 103 8.51 -13.60 15.09
CA ASP A 103 7.71 -12.37 15.00
C ASP A 103 7.68 -11.78 13.59
N ILE A 104 8.57 -12.23 12.69
CA ILE A 104 8.54 -11.80 11.29
C ILE A 104 7.39 -12.51 10.59
N HIS A 105 6.33 -11.76 10.36
CA HIS A 105 5.17 -12.23 9.61
C HIS A 105 5.51 -12.33 8.11
N PRO A 106 5.39 -13.51 7.49
CA PRO A 106 5.68 -13.67 6.07
C PRO A 106 4.71 -12.89 5.17
N VAL A 107 5.21 -12.48 4.01
CA VAL A 107 4.38 -11.99 2.91
C VAL A 107 3.74 -13.20 2.23
N PRO A 108 2.40 -13.25 2.10
CA PRO A 108 1.76 -14.35 1.39
C PRO A 108 2.20 -14.39 -0.07
N VAL A 109 2.37 -15.61 -0.60
CA VAL A 109 2.50 -15.80 -2.04
C VAL A 109 1.18 -15.42 -2.68
N LYS A 110 1.21 -14.43 -3.59
CA LYS A 110 0.01 -13.99 -4.29
C LYS A 110 -0.41 -15.03 -5.33
N SER A 111 -1.71 -15.23 -5.45
CA SER A 111 -2.28 -15.96 -6.59
C SER A 111 -1.93 -15.24 -7.90
N HIS A 112 -2.13 -15.94 -9.02
CA HIS A 112 -1.97 -15.35 -10.34
C HIS A 112 -2.90 -14.14 -10.49
N ASP A 113 -4.17 -14.30 -10.12
CA ASP A 113 -5.22 -13.28 -10.22
C ASP A 113 -4.91 -12.05 -9.37
N GLN A 114 -4.47 -12.22 -8.12
CA GLN A 114 -4.05 -11.11 -7.27
C GLN A 114 -2.88 -10.33 -7.89
N GLN A 115 -1.94 -11.02 -8.54
CA GLN A 115 -0.80 -10.38 -9.18
C GLN A 115 -1.23 -9.62 -10.45
N GLN A 116 -2.14 -10.17 -11.24
CA GLN A 116 -2.71 -9.51 -12.41
C GLN A 116 -3.54 -8.28 -12.04
N LEU A 117 -4.37 -8.33 -11.00
CA LEU A 117 -5.08 -7.15 -10.49
C LEU A 117 -4.10 -6.04 -10.10
N GLN A 118 -3.05 -6.37 -9.35
CA GLN A 118 -2.02 -5.40 -9.00
C GLN A 118 -1.32 -4.80 -10.23
N GLN A 119 -1.09 -5.60 -11.27
CA GLN A 119 -0.52 -5.13 -12.54
C GLN A 119 -1.48 -4.19 -13.28
N LEU A 120 -2.79 -4.49 -13.34
CA LEU A 120 -3.79 -3.60 -13.93
C LEU A 120 -3.80 -2.22 -13.24
N HIS A 121 -3.78 -2.21 -11.90
CA HIS A 121 -3.65 -0.96 -11.15
C HIS A 121 -2.34 -0.21 -11.46
N GLY A 122 -1.23 -0.95 -11.58
CA GLY A 122 0.08 -0.38 -11.93
C GLY A 122 0.11 0.23 -13.34
N LEU A 123 -0.51 -0.43 -14.32
CA LEU A 123 -0.65 0.06 -15.69
C LEU A 123 -1.48 1.35 -15.71
N ARG A 124 -2.66 1.34 -15.08
CA ARG A 124 -3.53 2.51 -14.98
C ARG A 124 -2.83 3.70 -14.34
N GLU A 125 -2.10 3.49 -13.24
CA GLU A 125 -1.34 4.57 -12.57
C GLU A 125 -0.19 5.09 -13.43
N THR A 126 0.46 4.21 -14.21
CA THR A 126 1.50 4.62 -15.16
C THR A 126 0.91 5.50 -16.25
N TRP A 127 -0.20 5.10 -16.87
CA TRP A 127 -0.87 5.90 -17.90
C TRP A 127 -1.43 7.21 -17.36
N LYS A 128 -1.95 7.24 -16.12
CA LYS A 128 -2.36 8.48 -15.46
C LYS A 128 -1.20 9.48 -15.34
N LYS A 129 -0.02 9.00 -14.96
CA LYS A 129 1.20 9.82 -14.88
C LYS A 129 1.65 10.29 -16.26
N SER A 130 1.70 9.40 -17.25
CA SER A 130 2.06 9.74 -18.63
C SER A 130 1.13 10.80 -19.21
N ARG A 131 -0.19 10.64 -19.05
CA ARG A 131 -1.20 11.62 -19.45
C ARG A 131 -0.95 12.99 -18.81
N THR A 132 -0.70 13.02 -17.50
CA THR A 132 -0.41 14.27 -16.77
C THR A 132 0.86 14.94 -17.29
N GLN A 133 1.89 14.15 -17.58
CA GLN A 133 3.12 14.65 -18.18
C GLN A 133 2.88 15.27 -19.57
N ARG A 134 2.04 14.65 -20.42
CA ARG A 134 1.70 15.21 -21.75
C ARG A 134 0.87 16.48 -21.67
N ILE A 135 -0.09 16.53 -20.75
CA ILE A 135 -0.85 17.76 -20.48
C ILE A 135 0.08 18.89 -20.04
N ASN A 136 1.02 18.62 -19.14
CA ASN A 136 1.96 19.63 -18.65
C ASN A 136 2.94 20.08 -19.75
N LEU A 137 3.40 19.16 -20.60
CA LEU A 137 4.20 19.49 -21.78
C LEU A 137 3.43 20.46 -22.69
N LEU A 138 2.19 20.11 -23.06
CA LEU A 138 1.36 20.94 -23.92
C LEU A 138 1.07 22.31 -23.29
N ARG A 139 0.80 22.36 -21.98
CA ARG A 139 0.63 23.62 -21.24
C ARG A 139 1.88 24.50 -21.30
N GLY A 140 3.07 23.89 -21.19
CA GLY A 140 4.35 24.60 -21.29
C GLY A 140 4.54 25.22 -22.66
N LEU A 141 4.38 24.41 -23.72
CA LEU A 141 4.56 24.85 -25.10
C LEU A 141 3.58 25.96 -25.50
N LEU A 142 2.30 25.84 -25.14
CA LEU A 142 1.32 26.91 -25.41
C LEU A 142 1.69 28.20 -24.67
N ARG A 143 2.18 28.10 -23.43
CA ARG A 143 2.62 29.27 -22.65
C ARG A 143 3.83 29.96 -23.28
N GLU A 144 4.81 29.20 -23.77
CA GLU A 144 6.00 29.74 -24.43
C GLU A 144 5.63 30.50 -25.72
N ALA A 145 4.58 30.06 -26.42
CA ALA A 145 4.01 30.75 -27.58
C ALA A 145 3.09 31.94 -27.22
N GLY A 146 2.94 32.29 -25.93
CA GLY A 146 2.06 33.38 -25.49
C GLY A 146 0.56 33.05 -25.52
N ILE A 147 0.21 31.78 -25.71
CA ILE A 147 -1.18 31.33 -25.83
C ILE A 147 -1.72 31.02 -24.44
N GLU A 148 -2.65 31.85 -23.95
CA GLU A 148 -3.32 31.64 -22.68
C GLU A 148 -4.06 30.31 -22.63
N ALA A 149 -4.17 29.67 -21.47
CA ALA A 149 -4.75 28.33 -21.34
C ALA A 149 -5.65 28.22 -20.11
N PRO A 150 -6.86 27.62 -20.20
CA PRO A 150 -7.72 27.42 -19.05
C PRO A 150 -7.06 26.61 -17.92
N ALA A 151 -7.40 26.93 -16.68
CA ALA A 151 -6.88 26.20 -15.51
C ALA A 151 -7.40 24.75 -15.46
N SER A 152 -8.66 24.51 -15.80
CA SER A 152 -9.22 23.15 -15.77
C SER A 152 -8.64 22.27 -16.87
N THR A 153 -8.32 21.01 -16.57
CA THR A 153 -7.76 20.08 -17.54
C THR A 153 -8.71 19.82 -18.71
N ALA A 154 -10.01 19.67 -18.44
CA ALA A 154 -10.99 19.39 -19.50
C ALA A 154 -11.16 20.59 -20.44
N ALA A 155 -11.27 21.82 -19.92
CA ALA A 155 -11.32 23.00 -20.77
C ALA A 155 -10.00 23.24 -21.48
N PHE A 156 -8.87 22.94 -20.84
CA PHE A 156 -7.55 23.04 -21.45
C PHE A 156 -7.41 22.12 -22.67
N ILE A 157 -7.78 20.85 -22.56
CA ILE A 157 -7.64 19.91 -23.69
C ILE A 157 -8.48 20.37 -24.88
N ARG A 158 -9.74 20.81 -24.64
CA ARG A 158 -10.60 21.36 -25.70
C ARG A 158 -9.98 22.58 -26.36
N ALA A 159 -9.57 23.57 -25.56
CA ALA A 159 -8.95 24.77 -26.07
C ALA A 159 -7.62 24.48 -26.79
N ALA A 160 -6.83 23.53 -26.30
CA ALA A 160 -5.59 23.15 -26.94
C ALA A 160 -5.84 22.54 -28.32
N SER A 161 -6.83 21.67 -28.48
CA SER A 161 -7.21 21.12 -29.79
C SER A 161 -7.56 22.18 -30.83
N GLU A 162 -8.07 23.34 -30.42
CA GLU A 162 -8.39 24.45 -31.32
C GLU A 162 -7.19 25.37 -31.58
N ARG A 163 -6.18 25.34 -30.71
CA ARG A 163 -5.07 26.31 -30.69
C ARG A 163 -3.76 25.78 -31.25
N VAL A 164 -3.59 24.47 -31.36
CA VAL A 164 -2.36 23.85 -31.87
C VAL A 164 -2.05 24.19 -33.33
N ASP A 165 -3.02 24.73 -34.08
CA ASP A 165 -2.89 25.19 -35.47
C ASP A 165 -2.70 26.69 -35.62
N GLN A 166 -2.53 27.42 -34.51
CA GLN A 166 -2.25 28.85 -34.58
C GLN A 166 -0.89 29.12 -35.26
N PRO A 167 -0.74 30.24 -35.99
CA PRO A 167 0.48 30.57 -36.74
C PRO A 167 1.77 30.51 -35.90
N GLU A 168 1.71 30.90 -34.64
CA GLU A 168 2.79 30.88 -33.65
C GLU A 168 3.33 29.46 -33.41
N LEU A 169 2.52 28.43 -33.68
CA LEU A 169 2.82 27.01 -33.48
C LEU A 169 2.96 26.24 -34.80
N ALA A 170 2.87 26.89 -35.95
CA ALA A 170 2.86 26.22 -37.25
C ALA A 170 4.00 25.20 -37.44
N PRO A 171 5.26 25.46 -37.03
CA PRO A 171 6.33 24.46 -37.14
C PRO A 171 6.14 23.22 -36.25
N LEU A 172 5.37 23.35 -35.16
CA LEU A 172 5.14 22.31 -34.16
C LEU A 172 3.76 21.65 -34.27
N SER A 173 2.80 22.21 -35.02
CA SER A 173 1.41 21.75 -35.06
C SER A 173 1.27 20.23 -35.19
N ARG A 174 1.99 19.60 -36.13
CA ARG A 174 1.94 18.14 -36.31
C ARG A 174 2.40 17.37 -35.06
N LEU A 175 3.44 17.84 -34.38
CA LEU A 175 3.95 17.22 -33.16
C LEU A 175 2.98 17.44 -31.98
N LEU A 176 2.36 18.62 -31.90
CA LEU A 176 1.36 18.91 -30.87
C LEU A 176 0.10 18.05 -31.03
N HIS A 177 -0.29 17.75 -32.27
CA HIS A 177 -1.35 16.78 -32.57
C HIS A 177 -1.01 15.37 -32.07
N ILE A 178 0.25 14.94 -32.19
CA ILE A 178 0.70 13.66 -31.62
C ILE A 178 0.57 13.69 -30.09
N VAL A 179 0.97 14.78 -29.44
CA VAL A 179 0.82 14.92 -27.97
C VAL A 179 -0.64 14.85 -27.54
N LEU A 180 -1.56 15.50 -28.28
CA LEU A 180 -3.00 15.40 -28.04
C LEU A 180 -3.52 13.97 -28.24
N ALA A 181 -3.07 13.28 -29.29
CA ALA A 181 -3.42 11.88 -29.53
C ALA A 181 -2.90 10.96 -28.41
N GLU A 182 -1.69 11.19 -27.89
CA GLU A 182 -1.15 10.46 -26.73
C GLU A 182 -2.01 10.66 -25.47
N ILE A 183 -2.47 11.90 -25.21
CA ILE A 183 -3.37 12.19 -24.08
C ILE A 183 -4.64 11.34 -24.20
N ASN A 184 -5.28 11.34 -25.38
CA ASN A 184 -6.49 10.57 -25.63
C ASN A 184 -6.24 9.06 -25.53
N LEU A 185 -5.12 8.57 -26.07
CA LEU A 185 -4.73 7.16 -25.96
C LEU A 185 -4.60 6.74 -24.49
N TYR A 186 -3.93 7.53 -23.65
CA TYR A 186 -3.79 7.19 -22.24
C TYR A 186 -5.14 7.24 -21.49
N GLU A 187 -6.07 8.12 -21.87
CA GLU A 187 -7.44 8.10 -21.35
C GLU A 187 -8.16 6.78 -21.69
N GLN A 188 -8.08 6.36 -22.95
CA GLN A 188 -8.67 5.09 -23.41
C GLN A 188 -8.05 3.90 -22.70
N CYS A 189 -6.72 3.85 -22.56
CA CYS A 189 -6.04 2.77 -21.84
C CYS A 189 -6.45 2.72 -20.36
N MET A 190 -6.58 3.86 -19.68
CA MET A 190 -7.08 3.89 -18.31
C MET A 190 -8.53 3.40 -18.21
N ALA A 191 -9.40 3.81 -19.15
CA ALA A 191 -10.78 3.38 -19.20
C ALA A 191 -10.90 1.86 -19.44
N GLU A 192 -10.06 1.29 -20.31
CA GLU A 192 -10.00 -0.15 -20.53
C GLU A 192 -9.57 -0.91 -19.26
N CYS A 193 -8.56 -0.40 -18.53
CA CYS A 193 -8.21 -0.96 -17.21
C CYS A 193 -9.40 -0.95 -16.24
N GLU A 194 -10.15 0.15 -16.18
CA GLU A 194 -11.33 0.25 -15.32
C GLU A 194 -12.44 -0.72 -15.75
N GLN A 195 -12.65 -0.91 -17.05
CA GLN A 195 -13.60 -1.90 -17.56
C GLN A 195 -13.18 -3.32 -17.21
N GLN A 196 -11.90 -3.66 -17.33
CA GLN A 196 -11.39 -4.97 -16.93
C GLN A 196 -11.56 -5.21 -15.44
N LEU A 197 -11.28 -4.21 -14.59
CA LEU A 197 -11.53 -4.29 -13.15
C LEU A 197 -13.03 -4.51 -12.84
N LYS A 198 -13.94 -3.84 -13.56
CA LYS A 198 -15.38 -4.08 -13.42
C LYS A 198 -15.75 -5.53 -13.76
N ARG A 199 -15.24 -6.07 -14.89
CA ARG A 199 -15.51 -7.45 -15.31
C ARG A 199 -15.00 -8.46 -14.30
N TRP A 200 -13.80 -8.25 -13.75
CA TRP A 200 -13.21 -9.13 -12.74
C TRP A 200 -14.00 -9.20 -11.43
N HIS A 201 -14.69 -8.11 -11.08
CA HIS A 201 -15.36 -7.99 -9.80
C HIS A 201 -16.89 -8.00 -9.90
N ALA A 202 -17.46 -8.29 -11.07
CA ALA A 202 -18.90 -8.34 -11.27
C ALA A 202 -19.58 -9.30 -10.28
N ASP A 203 -18.94 -10.45 -10.01
CA ASP A 203 -19.45 -11.51 -9.13
C ASP A 203 -18.64 -11.67 -7.83
N ASP A 204 -17.81 -10.68 -7.48
CA ASP A 204 -16.98 -10.72 -6.27
C ASP A 204 -17.73 -10.10 -5.06
N ASP A 205 -18.26 -10.96 -4.19
CA ASP A 205 -18.99 -10.56 -2.99
C ASP A 205 -18.18 -9.67 -2.04
N ILE A 206 -16.85 -9.82 -1.99
CA ILE A 206 -15.99 -8.98 -1.15
C ILE A 206 -15.96 -7.57 -1.73
N VAL A 207 -15.78 -7.44 -3.05
CA VAL A 207 -15.75 -6.13 -3.71
C VAL A 207 -17.12 -5.46 -3.64
N ARG A 208 -18.22 -6.18 -3.82
CA ARG A 208 -19.58 -5.65 -3.63
C ARG A 208 -19.79 -5.06 -2.24
N LYS A 209 -19.44 -5.81 -1.19
CA LYS A 209 -19.54 -5.33 0.21
C LYS A 209 -18.62 -4.14 0.48
N LEU A 210 -17.43 -4.11 -0.12
CA LEU A 210 -16.52 -2.98 0.01
C LEU A 210 -17.07 -1.72 -0.70
N ASP A 211 -17.72 -1.86 -1.85
CA ASP A 211 -18.31 -0.76 -2.63
C ASP A 211 -19.50 -0.09 -1.91
N GLU A 212 -20.17 -0.78 -0.98
CA GLU A 212 -21.21 -0.20 -0.12
C GLU A 212 -20.66 0.83 0.90
N VAL A 213 -19.36 0.79 1.19
CA VAL A 213 -18.73 1.71 2.14
C VAL A 213 -18.50 3.05 1.48
N SER A 214 -19.05 4.12 2.05
CA SER A 214 -18.87 5.49 1.53
C SER A 214 -17.39 5.84 1.35
N GLY A 215 -17.02 6.23 0.13
CA GLY A 215 -15.64 6.55 -0.25
C GLY A 215 -14.81 5.35 -0.72
N ILE A 216 -15.32 4.13 -0.62
CA ILE A 216 -14.75 2.97 -1.30
C ILE A 216 -15.53 2.79 -2.59
N GLY A 217 -14.86 2.95 -3.72
CA GLY A 217 -15.38 2.58 -5.04
C GLY A 217 -14.59 1.43 -5.62
N LEU A 218 -14.99 0.94 -6.80
CA LEU A 218 -14.30 -0.10 -7.58
C LEU A 218 -12.77 -0.11 -7.43
N LEU A 219 -12.09 1.00 -7.74
CA LEU A 219 -10.62 1.06 -7.69
C LEU A 219 -10.05 0.79 -6.29
N THR A 220 -10.70 1.31 -5.25
CA THR A 220 -10.30 1.12 -3.86
C THR A 220 -10.57 -0.30 -3.42
N ALA A 221 -11.76 -0.83 -3.74
CA ALA A 221 -12.17 -2.18 -3.40
C ALA A 221 -11.27 -3.23 -4.07
N SER A 222 -11.08 -3.15 -5.39
CA SER A 222 -10.22 -4.07 -6.15
C SER A 222 -8.76 -4.04 -5.67
N ALA A 223 -8.23 -2.84 -5.40
CA ALA A 223 -6.86 -2.69 -4.90
C ALA A 223 -6.68 -3.26 -3.49
N LEU A 224 -7.69 -3.10 -2.61
CA LEU A 224 -7.70 -3.69 -1.27
C LEU A 224 -7.72 -5.22 -1.35
N THR A 225 -8.66 -5.79 -2.10
CA THR A 225 -8.77 -7.24 -2.29
C THR A 225 -7.47 -7.83 -2.85
N ALA A 226 -6.89 -7.20 -3.87
CA ALA A 226 -5.63 -7.66 -4.46
C ALA A 226 -4.43 -7.53 -3.51
N ALA A 227 -4.40 -6.52 -2.64
CA ALA A 227 -3.29 -6.29 -1.71
C ALA A 227 -3.36 -7.13 -0.44
N VAL A 228 -4.56 -7.28 0.13
CA VAL A 228 -4.83 -8.01 1.37
C VAL A 228 -4.87 -9.51 1.12
N GLY A 229 -5.53 -9.92 0.05
CA GLY A 229 -5.87 -11.32 -0.20
C GLY A 229 -6.87 -11.82 0.82
N ARG A 230 -6.42 -12.69 1.74
CA ARG A 230 -7.25 -13.26 2.80
C ARG A 230 -7.30 -12.33 4.01
N PRO A 231 -8.44 -11.70 4.36
CA PRO A 231 -8.52 -10.77 5.48
C PRO A 231 -8.34 -11.44 6.86
N GLU A 232 -8.61 -12.74 6.96
CA GLU A 232 -8.52 -13.54 8.21
C GLU A 232 -7.10 -13.60 8.77
N ARG A 233 -6.09 -13.23 7.97
CA ARG A 233 -4.70 -13.10 8.42
C ARG A 233 -4.48 -11.98 9.44
N PHE A 234 -5.45 -11.08 9.60
CA PHE A 234 -5.41 -9.99 10.55
C PHE A 234 -6.39 -10.30 11.69
N ALA A 235 -5.90 -10.23 12.92
CA ALA A 235 -6.71 -10.42 14.12
C ALA A 235 -7.77 -9.31 14.31
N SER A 236 -7.56 -8.14 13.69
CA SER A 236 -8.52 -7.03 13.74
C SER A 236 -8.33 -6.02 12.63
N GLY A 237 -9.34 -5.18 12.39
CA GLY A 237 -9.25 -4.01 11.50
C GLY A 237 -8.18 -2.99 11.93
N ARG A 238 -7.82 -2.94 13.22
CA ARG A 238 -6.70 -2.11 13.72
C ARG A 238 -5.36 -2.62 13.21
N GLN A 239 -5.17 -3.94 13.21
CA GLN A 239 -3.96 -4.55 12.65
C GLN A 239 -3.86 -4.34 11.14
N LEU A 240 -4.98 -4.47 10.41
CA LEU A 240 -5.04 -4.13 8.98
C LEU A 240 -4.67 -2.65 8.75
N SER A 241 -5.22 -1.74 9.55
CA SER A 241 -4.92 -0.30 9.46
C SER A 241 -3.43 0.00 9.70
N ALA A 242 -2.82 -0.68 10.67
CA ALA A 242 -1.39 -0.57 10.93
C ALA A 242 -0.56 -1.09 9.75
N TRP A 243 -0.95 -2.24 9.18
CA TRP A 243 -0.31 -2.85 8.00
C TRP A 243 -0.40 -1.97 6.74
N LEU A 244 -1.52 -1.26 6.54
CA LEU A 244 -1.69 -0.27 5.46
C LEU A 244 -0.86 1.01 5.70
N GLY A 245 -0.31 1.17 6.90
CA GLY A 245 0.45 2.34 7.32
C GLY A 245 -0.42 3.57 7.61
N MET A 246 -1.68 3.33 8.02
CA MET A 246 -2.69 4.35 8.34
C MET A 246 -2.66 4.78 9.81
N THR A 247 -1.94 4.05 10.68
CA THR A 247 -1.84 4.39 12.10
C THR A 247 -0.73 5.41 12.37
N PRO A 248 -0.87 6.25 13.42
CA PRO A 248 0.19 7.16 13.86
C PRO A 248 1.51 6.44 14.16
N ARG A 249 2.63 7.12 13.94
CA ARG A 249 3.92 6.71 14.52
C ARG A 249 3.90 6.98 16.01
N GLU A 250 4.43 6.06 16.78
CA GLU A 250 4.61 6.21 18.21
C GLU A 250 6.09 6.37 18.54
N PHE A 251 6.41 7.41 19.31
CA PHE A 251 7.70 7.62 19.93
C PHE A 251 7.49 7.58 21.44
N SER A 252 7.89 6.47 22.05
CA SER A 252 7.75 6.23 23.48
C SER A 252 9.12 5.92 24.11
N SER A 253 9.43 6.57 25.22
CA SER A 253 10.64 6.30 26.02
C SER A 253 10.35 6.55 27.50
N GLY A 254 10.53 5.53 28.36
CA GLY A 254 10.18 5.62 29.78
C GLY A 254 8.70 6.01 29.93
N GLU A 255 8.44 7.10 30.66
CA GLU A 255 7.09 7.64 30.92
C GLU A 255 6.55 8.55 29.82
N ARG A 256 7.35 8.91 28.80
CA ARG A 256 6.92 9.82 27.74
C ARG A 256 6.36 9.04 26.56
N ARG A 257 5.11 9.37 26.18
CA ARG A 257 4.45 8.85 24.98
C ARG A 257 4.08 10.00 24.05
N LYS A 258 4.57 9.97 22.81
CA LYS A 258 4.24 10.96 21.77
C LYS A 258 3.78 10.28 20.49
N LEU A 259 2.56 10.58 20.06
CA LEU A 259 2.04 10.19 18.75
C LEU A 259 2.38 11.26 17.71
N GLY A 260 2.84 10.84 16.53
CA GLY A 260 3.19 11.71 15.40
C GLY A 260 2.26 11.52 14.20
N HIS A 261 2.76 11.88 13.01
CA HIS A 261 2.06 11.60 11.75
C HIS A 261 1.86 10.10 11.51
N ILE A 262 0.98 9.74 10.56
CA ILE A 262 0.81 8.35 10.11
C ILE A 262 2.15 7.70 9.73
N SER A 263 2.25 6.39 9.95
CA SER A 263 3.48 5.63 9.74
C SER A 263 3.96 5.68 8.30
N ARG A 264 3.02 5.64 7.35
CA ARG A 264 3.27 5.46 5.91
C ARG A 264 4.00 4.14 5.58
N GLN A 265 4.13 3.24 6.55
CA GLN A 265 4.84 1.96 6.45
C GLN A 265 3.93 0.87 5.88
N GLY A 266 3.43 1.09 4.66
CA GLY A 266 2.51 0.18 3.96
C GLY A 266 2.36 0.59 2.50
N ASN A 267 1.52 -0.13 1.75
CA ASN A 267 1.33 0.10 0.32
C ASN A 267 0.86 1.54 0.04
N VAL A 268 1.71 2.33 -0.63
CA VAL A 268 1.46 3.75 -0.94
C VAL A 268 0.22 3.91 -1.80
N TYR A 269 0.00 3.02 -2.77
CA TYR A 269 -1.11 3.11 -3.71
C TYR A 269 -2.45 2.89 -3.01
N VAL A 270 -2.59 1.77 -2.30
CA VAL A 270 -3.81 1.44 -1.54
C VAL A 270 -4.12 2.53 -0.51
N ARG A 271 -3.10 3.00 0.21
CA ARG A 271 -3.25 4.12 1.15
C ARG A 271 -3.73 5.41 0.47
N THR A 272 -3.20 5.71 -0.72
CA THR A 272 -3.60 6.90 -1.48
C THR A 272 -5.07 6.81 -1.89
N LEU A 273 -5.51 5.65 -2.38
CA LEU A 273 -6.92 5.41 -2.73
C LEU A 273 -7.84 5.56 -1.51
N LEU A 274 -7.49 4.96 -0.37
CA LEU A 274 -8.25 5.09 0.87
C LEU A 274 -8.39 6.56 1.31
N ILE A 275 -7.29 7.32 1.31
CA ILE A 275 -7.31 8.74 1.70
C ILE A 275 -8.18 9.57 0.75
N HIS A 276 -8.07 9.35 -0.56
CA HIS A 276 -8.91 10.06 -1.54
C HIS A 276 -10.38 9.65 -1.41
N GLY A 277 -10.64 8.37 -1.16
CA GLY A 277 -11.96 7.84 -0.87
C GLY A 277 -12.61 8.53 0.32
N SER A 278 -11.92 8.55 1.46
CA SER A 278 -12.41 9.23 2.68
C SER A 278 -12.64 10.72 2.44
N ARG A 279 -11.75 11.41 1.71
CA ARG A 279 -11.94 12.83 1.35
C ARG A 279 -13.18 13.04 0.48
N ALA A 280 -13.41 12.18 -0.51
CA ALA A 280 -14.58 12.25 -1.37
C ALA A 280 -15.88 12.05 -0.58
N ALA A 281 -15.90 11.07 0.33
CA ALA A 281 -17.02 10.82 1.23
C ALA A 281 -17.33 12.05 2.13
N LEU A 282 -16.30 12.65 2.73
CA LEU A 282 -16.45 13.86 3.56
C LEU A 282 -17.00 15.05 2.76
N LEU A 283 -16.48 15.28 1.54
CA LEU A 283 -16.97 16.35 0.67
C LEU A 283 -18.41 16.10 0.21
N ALA A 284 -18.78 14.86 -0.07
CA ALA A 284 -20.15 14.49 -0.41
C ALA A 284 -21.09 14.76 0.77
N ALA A 285 -20.71 14.35 1.98
CA ALA A 285 -21.48 14.60 3.19
C ALA A 285 -21.69 16.10 3.45
N GLN A 286 -20.65 16.92 3.32
CA GLN A 286 -20.74 18.38 3.44
C GLN A 286 -21.68 19.00 2.40
N ARG A 287 -21.64 18.53 1.15
CA ARG A 287 -22.56 19.00 0.10
C ARG A 287 -24.01 18.59 0.36
N CYS A 288 -24.24 17.40 0.91
CA CYS A 288 -25.58 16.97 1.30
C CYS A 288 -26.12 17.83 2.45
N GLN A 289 -25.29 18.10 3.48
CA GLN A 289 -25.66 19.00 4.57
C GLN A 289 -25.94 20.42 4.10
N ALA A 290 -25.14 20.95 3.16
CA ALA A 290 -25.36 22.28 2.57
C ALA A 290 -26.58 22.33 1.62
N ARG A 291 -27.10 21.18 1.17
CA ARG A 291 -28.31 21.06 0.34
C ARG A 291 -29.58 20.85 1.15
N THR A 292 -29.48 20.54 2.44
CA THR A 292 -30.63 20.56 3.35
C THR A 292 -30.88 22.02 3.73
N PRO A 293 -31.98 22.66 3.25
CA PRO A 293 -32.28 24.00 3.70
C PRO A 293 -32.58 23.96 5.20
N GLU A 294 -32.07 24.97 5.89
CA GLU A 294 -32.24 25.23 7.32
C GLU A 294 -33.73 25.28 7.68
N LYS A 295 -34.30 24.15 8.11
CA LYS A 295 -35.54 24.07 8.88
C LYS A 295 -35.47 22.92 9.87
N ALA A 296 -34.87 23.20 11.01
CA ALA A 296 -35.18 22.56 12.28
C ALA A 296 -34.76 23.51 13.42
N ASP A 297 -35.33 24.71 13.41
CA ASP A 297 -35.37 25.54 14.61
C ASP A 297 -36.64 25.13 15.36
N ALA A 298 -36.53 24.10 16.18
CA ALA A 298 -37.48 23.77 17.24
C ALA A 298 -36.85 22.73 18.17
N THR A 299 -36.75 23.10 19.45
CA THR A 299 -36.43 22.28 20.63
C THR A 299 -34.97 21.87 20.88
N ALA A 300 -34.25 22.71 21.63
CA ALA A 300 -33.72 22.32 22.94
C ALA A 300 -33.22 23.56 23.72
N THR A 301 -34.16 24.25 24.35
CA THR A 301 -33.93 24.96 25.60
C THR A 301 -33.48 23.93 26.64
N LEU A 302 -32.30 24.11 27.24
CA LEU A 302 -31.95 23.67 28.61
C LEU A 302 -30.55 24.20 28.95
N GLY A 303 -30.48 25.15 29.89
CA GLY A 303 -29.33 25.28 30.79
C GLY A 303 -28.31 26.39 30.53
N ARG A 304 -28.72 27.65 30.37
CA ARG A 304 -27.88 28.78 30.83
C ARG A 304 -27.99 28.86 32.36
N GLY A 305 -27.04 28.25 33.06
CA GLY A 305 -26.75 28.52 34.47
C GLY A 305 -25.58 29.49 34.57
N ASN A 306 -25.84 30.65 35.16
CA ASN A 306 -24.95 31.79 35.30
C ASN A 306 -24.17 31.72 36.63
N GLY A 307 -22.99 32.36 36.69
CA GLY A 307 -22.21 32.61 37.91
C GLY A 307 -20.85 31.89 37.89
N GLY A 308 -19.68 32.52 37.87
CA GLY A 308 -19.28 33.83 38.37
C GLY A 308 -18.29 33.63 39.53
N ALA A 309 -17.06 34.15 39.37
CA ALA A 309 -16.08 34.59 40.40
C ALA A 309 -14.66 33.99 40.33
N HIS A 310 -13.72 34.92 40.17
CA HIS A 310 -12.40 35.05 40.80
C HIS A 310 -11.40 33.87 40.94
N ARG A 311 -10.23 34.09 40.33
CA ARG A 311 -8.88 33.65 40.76
C ARG A 311 -8.54 34.24 42.16
N PRO A 312 -7.64 33.64 42.98
CA PRO A 312 -6.20 33.71 42.68
C PRO A 312 -5.34 32.51 43.17
N GLN A 313 -4.02 32.73 43.06
CA GLN A 313 -2.87 31.83 43.14
C GLN A 313 -2.48 31.32 44.55
N GLN A 314 -1.52 30.37 44.54
CA GLN A 314 -0.35 30.17 45.45
C GLN A 314 -0.44 29.18 46.65
N GLY A 315 0.69 28.46 46.83
CA GLY A 315 1.15 27.80 48.08
C GLY A 315 1.09 26.27 48.08
N SER A 316 2.17 25.52 47.77
CA SER A 316 3.28 25.08 48.66
C SER A 316 2.89 24.05 49.73
N GLY A 317 3.45 22.83 49.66
CA GLY A 317 3.45 21.85 50.77
C GLY A 317 3.77 20.42 50.35
N SER A 318 4.98 19.95 50.65
CA SER A 318 5.44 18.54 50.55
C SER A 318 5.03 17.74 51.84
N PRO A 319 5.59 16.54 52.13
CA PRO A 319 4.94 15.24 51.97
C PRO A 319 4.70 14.48 53.30
N GLY A 320 3.84 13.46 53.30
CA GLY A 320 3.70 12.48 54.40
C GLY A 320 2.91 11.26 53.90
N GLN A 321 3.57 10.13 53.67
CA GLN A 321 3.76 8.99 54.60
C GLN A 321 2.50 8.13 54.83
N GLN A 322 2.64 6.88 54.34
CA GLN A 322 2.26 5.59 54.95
C GLN A 322 0.79 5.29 55.29
N THR A 323 0.33 4.20 54.68
CA THR A 323 -0.35 2.99 55.21
C THR A 323 -1.34 2.53 54.13
N GLY A 324 -1.32 1.31 53.60
CA GLY A 324 -1.18 0.02 54.25
C GLY A 324 -2.58 -0.56 54.40
N ALA A 325 -3.04 -1.39 53.46
CA ALA A 325 -4.04 -2.44 53.68
C ALA A 325 -4.25 -3.26 52.39
N ASP A 326 -3.94 -4.55 52.52
CA ASP A 326 -4.46 -5.64 51.71
C ASP A 326 -5.98 -5.53 51.49
N LEU A 327 -6.46 -6.11 50.39
CA LEU A 327 -7.56 -7.08 50.47
C LEU A 327 -7.67 -7.88 49.16
N LEU A 328 -7.37 -9.16 49.31
CA LEU A 328 -7.69 -10.28 48.43
C LEU A 328 -9.19 -10.32 48.08
N GLY A 329 -9.49 -10.81 46.87
CA GLY A 329 -10.43 -11.92 46.76
C GLY A 329 -11.52 -11.85 45.68
N ARG A 330 -11.63 -13.00 44.99
CA ARG A 330 -12.77 -13.58 44.26
C ARG A 330 -12.91 -13.15 42.79
N VAL A 331 -12.67 -13.99 41.77
CA VAL A 331 -13.08 -15.39 41.47
C VAL A 331 -14.59 -15.53 41.21
N VAL A 332 -14.92 -15.57 39.91
CA VAL A 332 -15.92 -16.42 39.21
C VAL A 332 -17.39 -16.00 39.32
N PRO A 333 -18.25 -16.34 38.34
CA PRO A 333 -18.05 -17.21 37.17
C PRO A 333 -17.89 -16.56 35.80
#